data_AF-A0A0M4CLA4-F1
#
_entry.id   AF-A0A0M4CLA4-F1
#
_cell.length_a   1.000
_cell.length_b   1.000
_cell.length_c   1.000
_cell.angle_alpha   90.00
_cell.angle_beta   90.00
_cell.angle_gamma   90.00
#
_symmetry.space_group_name_H-M   'P 1'
#
loop_
_entity.id
_entity.type
_entity.pdbx_description
1 polymer ?
#
loop_
_entity_poly.entity_id
_entity_poly.type
_entity_poly.pdbx_seq_one_letter_code
_entity_poly.pdbx_strand_id
1 'polypeptide(L)'
;MVDSSTPGNFKLVLVPNPDAPRELQIIGEQYWEHNGLHPIYGTIHWNRKASEIDHTSWANSLYHAAAAGVSVSLPKYSCMQCQGDLTLSSRAGLETVAKGEKVKCRDCTPNLNKYVEKVLHPHNQANQRKNAERKREQELQREAAEELETARKRAIEFRYPSETANDGGYVLAHASIKAKLGALTALHVTSAEEGLIQSFKFSDESIASDSRLFHELFVAAWHADLLLIHPSTSPDAFIWDEQDPAKLGDEVYLERARFIVPGDGALGARRELFIQELREQLRVESLLSEDRKELQRLLHRLMIKETVRYLIFCFSLHHLPAPADHHLERLQSYLEKAVEKTSLGILFRIAWTAARDAISASTRHPMSKDSVAAHGVNKVVHYIERIIKDPEEFDTPHNEDTRLPLSEATRIIFNLILELPPMTASPKEIAEILAGASDEELLRNCDNLFAKRKELLAWLEKDSTWSPQQFRSALESVSASDYEVCIAGCAHEGGPSVATRTLKFYDRFIFEGNEKLLALLAAEATDIGNSNSWGSRAGDFVLAEVVEQLKRTQRSKP
;
A
#
# COMPACT_ATOMS: atom_id res chain seq x y z
N MET A 1 37.54 7.29 82.40
CA MET A 1 37.57 6.06 81.59
C MET A 1 36.13 5.71 81.30
N VAL A 2 35.61 6.20 80.18
CA VAL A 2 34.29 5.82 79.66
C VAL A 2 34.59 4.70 78.68
N ASP A 3 34.06 3.53 78.98
CA ASP A 3 34.21 2.31 78.20
C ASP A 3 33.67 2.58 76.79
N SER A 4 34.58 2.78 75.83
CA SER A 4 34.22 2.99 74.42
C SER A 4 33.87 1.63 73.81
N SER A 5 32.71 1.10 74.18
CA SER A 5 32.07 0.01 73.46
C SER A 5 31.76 0.52 72.05
N THR A 6 32.53 0.05 71.07
CA THR A 6 32.27 0.20 69.64
C THR A 6 30.76 0.04 69.36
N PRO A 7 30.12 0.93 68.59
CA PRO A 7 28.68 0.84 68.31
C PRO A 7 28.36 -0.56 67.75
N GLY A 8 27.45 -1.24 68.44
CA GLY A 8 27.30 -2.69 68.39
C GLY A 8 27.07 -3.24 66.99
N ASN A 9 27.83 -4.28 66.63
CA ASN A 9 27.40 -5.20 65.59
C ASN A 9 26.11 -5.87 66.07
N PHE A 10 24.96 -5.46 65.51
CA PHE A 10 23.71 -6.18 65.69
C PHE A 10 23.89 -7.56 65.09
N LYS A 11 24.02 -8.59 65.94
CA LYS A 11 23.96 -9.97 65.50
C LYS A 11 22.48 -10.33 65.31
N LEU A 12 21.94 -10.04 64.13
CA LEU A 12 20.62 -10.49 63.74
C LEU A 12 20.62 -12.02 63.64
N VAL A 13 19.65 -12.66 64.29
CA VAL A 13 19.40 -14.08 64.10
C VAL A 13 18.19 -14.21 63.20
N LEU A 14 18.43 -14.57 61.93
CA LEU A 14 17.39 -14.84 60.95
C LEU A 14 16.96 -16.29 61.07
N VAL A 15 15.68 -16.52 61.36
CA VAL A 15 15.06 -17.84 61.39
C VAL A 15 14.08 -17.91 60.22
N PRO A 16 14.37 -18.67 59.16
CA PRO A 16 13.45 -18.86 58.05
C PRO A 16 12.12 -19.43 58.54
N ASN A 17 11.01 -18.91 58.01
CA ASN A 17 9.71 -19.45 58.32
C ASN A 17 9.50 -20.77 57.55
N PRO A 18 9.27 -21.91 58.23
CA PRO A 18 9.13 -23.21 57.56
C PRO A 18 7.90 -23.28 56.65
N ASP A 19 6.86 -22.50 56.94
CA ASP A 19 5.63 -22.46 56.13
C ASP A 19 5.76 -21.52 54.92
N ALA A 20 6.84 -20.75 54.84
CA ALA A 20 7.11 -19.87 53.73
C ALA A 20 7.88 -20.60 52.61
N PRO A 21 7.48 -20.44 51.34
CA PRO A 21 8.23 -20.97 50.21
C PRO A 21 9.60 -20.28 50.10
N ARG A 22 10.56 -20.93 49.42
CA ARG A 22 11.97 -20.49 49.39
C ARG A 22 12.12 -19.08 48.80
N GLU A 23 11.32 -18.73 47.81
CA GLU A 23 11.33 -17.40 47.19
C GLU A 23 11.00 -16.30 48.20
N LEU A 24 10.02 -16.56 49.09
CA LEU A 24 9.63 -15.63 50.14
C LEU A 24 10.67 -15.54 51.26
N GLN A 25 11.32 -16.67 51.59
CA GLN A 25 12.47 -16.68 52.50
C GLN A 25 13.64 -15.84 51.95
N ILE A 26 13.94 -15.95 50.66
CA ILE A 26 14.98 -15.14 49.99
C ILE A 26 14.64 -13.65 50.06
N ILE A 27 13.37 -13.26 49.86
CA ILE A 27 12.92 -11.87 50.04
C ILE A 27 13.18 -11.40 51.48
N GLY A 28 12.88 -12.26 52.47
CA GLY A 28 13.18 -11.99 53.88
C GLY A 28 14.68 -11.82 54.15
N GLU A 29 15.52 -12.72 53.64
CA GLU A 29 16.98 -12.66 53.75
C GLU A 29 17.53 -11.36 53.13
N GLN A 30 17.15 -11.04 51.89
CA GLN A 30 17.54 -9.80 51.20
C GLN A 30 17.04 -8.54 51.92
N TYR A 31 15.84 -8.59 52.51
CA TYR A 31 15.30 -7.47 53.28
C TYR A 31 16.09 -7.21 54.56
N TRP A 32 16.67 -8.22 55.19
CA TRP A 32 17.43 -8.04 56.43
C TRP A 32 18.96 -7.94 56.23
N GLU A 33 19.42 -7.98 54.99
CA GLU A 33 20.84 -7.89 54.64
C GLU A 33 21.44 -6.49 54.91
N HIS A 34 22.44 -6.41 55.80
CA HIS A 34 23.12 -5.15 56.17
C HIS A 34 24.63 -5.33 56.41
N ASN A 35 25.40 -4.26 56.19
CA ASN A 35 26.85 -4.17 56.41
C ASN A 35 27.23 -3.58 57.78
N GLY A 36 26.29 -3.59 58.72
CA GLY A 36 26.47 -3.03 60.07
C GLY A 36 26.10 -1.55 60.16
N LEU A 37 26.69 -0.84 61.12
CA LEU A 37 26.46 0.59 61.35
C LEU A 37 27.46 1.45 60.57
N HIS A 38 26.96 2.54 59.98
CA HIS A 38 27.78 3.54 59.31
C HIS A 38 28.71 4.23 60.34
N PRO A 39 30.04 4.23 60.15
CA PRO A 39 31.00 4.70 61.16
C PRO A 39 30.79 6.13 61.65
N ILE A 40 30.26 7.00 60.77
CA ILE A 40 30.12 8.44 61.02
C ILE A 40 28.71 8.80 61.52
N TYR A 41 27.67 8.14 61.01
CA TYR A 41 26.28 8.56 61.23
C TYR A 41 25.53 7.67 62.23
N GLY A 42 26.11 6.52 62.61
CA GLY A 42 25.45 5.57 63.50
C GLY A 42 24.16 4.98 62.94
N THR A 43 23.88 5.15 61.65
CA THR A 43 22.73 4.58 60.94
C THR A 43 23.08 3.22 60.34
N ILE A 44 22.07 2.39 60.05
CA ILE A 44 22.28 1.06 59.49
C ILE A 44 22.57 1.16 58.00
N HIS A 45 23.65 0.53 57.55
CA HIS A 45 23.99 0.45 56.14
C HIS A 45 23.36 -0.82 55.54
N TRP A 46 22.19 -0.66 54.91
CA TRP A 46 21.48 -1.75 54.22
C TRP A 46 22.18 -2.12 52.90
N ASN A 47 22.31 -3.40 52.59
CA ASN A 47 22.99 -3.86 51.36
C ASN A 47 22.18 -3.58 50.09
N ARG A 48 20.85 -3.52 50.22
CA ARG A 48 19.90 -3.29 49.14
C ARG A 48 18.87 -2.26 49.52
N LYS A 49 18.46 -1.42 48.58
CA LYS A 49 17.32 -0.51 48.79
C LYS A 49 16.02 -1.33 48.79
N ALA A 50 15.05 -0.89 49.58
CA ALA A 50 13.74 -1.56 49.63
C ALA A 50 13.05 -1.63 48.24
N SER A 51 13.28 -0.63 47.38
CA SER A 51 12.73 -0.59 46.02
C SER A 51 13.34 -1.63 45.06
N GLU A 52 14.49 -2.22 45.40
CA GLU A 52 15.21 -3.19 44.54
C GLU A 52 14.79 -4.64 44.82
N ILE A 53 13.97 -4.89 45.84
CA ILE A 53 13.53 -6.23 46.24
C ILE A 53 12.12 -6.46 45.71
N ASP A 54 11.97 -7.33 44.71
CA ASP A 54 10.66 -7.68 44.14
C ASP A 54 9.86 -8.54 45.12
N HIS A 55 8.84 -7.92 45.71
CA HIS A 55 7.92 -8.52 46.66
C HIS A 55 6.46 -8.38 46.22
N THR A 56 6.24 -7.74 45.07
CA THR A 56 4.91 -7.30 44.61
C THR A 56 4.00 -8.49 44.29
N SER A 57 4.60 -9.62 43.93
CA SER A 57 3.92 -10.91 43.76
C SER A 57 3.40 -11.50 45.08
N TRP A 58 3.98 -11.11 46.22
CA TRP A 58 3.70 -11.68 47.55
C TRP A 58 2.83 -10.81 48.45
N ALA A 59 3.11 -9.51 48.50
CA ALA A 59 2.37 -8.59 49.34
C ALA A 59 2.42 -7.17 48.75
N ASN A 60 1.44 -6.35 49.13
CA ASN A 60 1.44 -4.92 48.80
C ASN A 60 2.55 -4.13 49.53
N SER A 61 3.29 -4.78 50.44
CA SER A 61 4.39 -4.14 51.14
C SER A 61 5.52 -5.13 51.42
N LEU A 62 6.74 -4.68 51.15
CA LEU A 62 7.95 -5.47 51.30
C LEU A 62 8.14 -6.00 52.72
N TYR A 63 7.83 -5.20 53.74
CA TYR A 63 8.02 -5.64 55.12
C TYR A 63 7.04 -6.75 55.51
N HIS A 64 5.84 -6.80 54.92
CA HIS A 64 4.90 -7.92 55.11
C HIS A 64 5.42 -9.20 54.46
N ALA A 65 5.92 -9.10 53.22
CA ALA A 65 6.52 -10.24 52.53
C ALA A 65 7.77 -10.76 53.27
N ALA A 66 8.65 -9.85 53.68
CA ALA A 66 9.86 -10.19 54.44
C ALA A 66 9.55 -10.82 55.80
N ALA A 67 8.59 -10.28 56.55
CA ALA A 67 8.14 -10.86 57.82
C ALA A 67 7.48 -12.23 57.63
N ALA A 68 6.83 -12.47 56.49
CA ALA A 68 6.27 -13.78 56.18
C ALA A 68 7.37 -14.81 55.88
N GLY A 69 8.45 -14.39 55.21
CA GLY A 69 9.57 -15.25 54.84
C GLY A 69 10.54 -15.58 55.98
N VAL A 70 10.90 -14.61 56.82
CA VAL A 70 11.93 -14.76 57.87
C VAL A 70 11.49 -14.05 59.15
N SER A 71 11.73 -14.68 60.30
CA SER A 71 11.65 -14.04 61.61
C SER A 71 13.03 -13.58 62.04
N VAL A 72 13.16 -12.35 62.53
CA VAL A 72 14.46 -11.78 62.91
C VAL A 72 14.45 -11.40 64.36
N SER A 73 15.34 -11.99 65.15
CA SER A 73 15.48 -11.70 66.57
C SER A 73 16.82 -11.05 66.91
N LEU A 74 16.78 -10.26 67.98
CA LEU A 74 17.91 -9.60 68.60
C LEU A 74 18.06 -10.12 70.04
N PRO A 75 18.83 -11.20 70.28
CA PRO A 75 18.86 -11.89 71.57
C PRO A 75 19.33 -11.05 72.78
N LYS A 76 20.02 -9.93 72.54
CA LYS A 76 20.51 -9.02 73.59
C LYS A 76 19.51 -7.92 73.96
N TYR A 77 18.35 -7.89 73.32
CA TYR A 77 17.36 -6.83 73.46
C TYR A 77 16.01 -7.43 73.82
N SER A 78 15.27 -6.74 74.69
CA SER A 78 13.96 -7.18 75.15
C SER A 78 12.85 -6.28 74.64
N CYS A 79 11.70 -6.87 74.33
CA CYS A 79 10.49 -6.15 73.95
C CYS A 79 10.02 -5.23 75.08
N MET A 80 9.65 -3.98 74.75
CA MET A 80 9.14 -3.04 75.75
C MET A 80 7.83 -3.47 76.43
N GLN A 81 7.06 -4.35 75.79
CA GLN A 81 5.70 -4.70 76.21
C GLN A 81 5.63 -6.07 76.87
N CYS A 82 6.25 -7.11 76.29
CA CYS A 82 6.23 -8.47 76.85
C CYS A 82 7.51 -8.88 77.58
N GLN A 83 8.56 -8.03 77.56
CA GLN A 83 9.87 -8.29 78.19
C GLN A 83 10.65 -9.51 77.66
N GLY A 84 10.10 -10.29 76.71
CA GLY A 84 10.81 -11.38 76.03
C GLY A 84 11.79 -10.88 74.95
N ASP A 85 12.46 -11.82 74.28
CA ASP A 85 13.41 -11.54 73.20
C ASP A 85 12.81 -10.65 72.11
N LEU A 86 13.56 -9.65 71.65
CA LEU A 86 13.08 -8.69 70.66
C LEU A 86 13.11 -9.29 69.25
N THR A 87 11.95 -9.75 68.78
CA THR A 87 11.69 -10.05 67.37
C THR A 87 11.29 -8.78 66.63
N LEU A 88 12.01 -8.43 65.56
CA LEU A 88 11.80 -7.19 64.81
C LEU A 88 10.61 -7.29 63.85
N SER A 89 9.89 -6.18 63.71
CA SER A 89 8.73 -6.05 62.80
C SER A 89 9.07 -5.35 61.47
N SER A 90 10.13 -4.54 61.41
CA SER A 90 10.58 -3.83 60.21
C SER A 90 12.01 -3.28 60.35
N ARG A 91 12.63 -2.86 59.24
CA ARG A 91 13.92 -2.13 59.24
C ARG A 91 13.92 -0.91 60.16
N ALA A 92 12.83 -0.14 60.18
CA ALA A 92 12.67 1.02 61.06
C ALA A 92 12.74 0.62 62.55
N GLY A 93 12.20 -0.56 62.90
CA GLY A 93 12.35 -1.11 64.25
C GLY A 93 13.82 -1.34 64.64
N LEU A 94 14.64 -1.85 63.71
CA LEU A 94 16.07 -2.01 63.97
C LEU A 94 16.78 -0.66 64.09
N GLU A 95 16.41 0.32 63.27
CA GLU A 95 16.96 1.68 63.36
C GLU A 95 16.62 2.37 64.68
N THR A 96 15.41 2.15 65.22
CA THR A 96 15.01 2.65 66.54
C THR A 96 15.81 1.98 67.66
N VAL A 97 16.01 0.66 67.59
CA VAL A 97 16.89 -0.06 68.54
C VAL A 97 18.33 0.45 68.46
N ALA A 98 18.81 0.77 67.26
CA ALA A 98 20.15 1.31 67.07
C ALA A 98 20.36 2.68 67.71
N LYS A 99 19.29 3.46 67.89
CA LYS A 99 19.29 4.72 68.64
C LYS A 99 19.19 4.54 70.16
N GLY A 100 19.14 3.30 70.65
CA GLY A 100 18.99 2.97 72.07
C GLY A 100 17.55 3.07 72.58
N GLU A 101 16.59 3.27 71.69
CA GLU A 101 15.17 3.33 72.05
C GLU A 101 14.58 1.93 72.17
N LYS A 102 13.58 1.77 73.05
CA LYS A 102 12.88 0.49 73.20
C LYS A 102 11.88 0.33 72.06
N VAL A 103 11.69 -0.91 71.58
CA VAL A 103 10.75 -1.24 70.47
C VAL A 103 9.81 -2.37 70.90
N LYS A 104 8.58 -2.37 70.35
CA LYS A 104 7.63 -3.49 70.50
C LYS A 104 8.03 -4.62 69.56
N CYS A 105 8.09 -5.85 70.08
CA CYS A 105 8.37 -7.00 69.23
C CYS A 105 7.21 -7.27 68.26
N ARG A 106 7.52 -8.05 67.21
CA ARG A 106 6.57 -8.58 66.24
C ARG A 106 5.34 -9.21 66.90
N ASP A 107 5.54 -10.02 67.95
CA ASP A 107 4.45 -10.73 68.63
C ASP A 107 3.51 -9.79 69.40
N CYS A 108 4.03 -8.64 69.83
CA CYS A 108 3.24 -7.55 70.42
C CYS A 108 2.58 -6.65 69.36
N THR A 109 2.67 -7.00 68.07
CA THR A 109 2.09 -6.24 66.94
C THR A 109 1.09 -7.11 66.17
N PRO A 110 -0.16 -7.29 66.67
CA PRO A 110 -1.11 -8.27 66.15
C PRO A 110 -1.45 -8.12 64.66
N ASN A 111 -1.41 -6.89 64.15
CA ASN A 111 -1.70 -6.63 62.74
C ASN A 111 -0.66 -7.24 61.80
N LEU A 112 0.63 -7.24 62.17
CA LEU A 112 1.69 -7.81 61.34
C LEU A 112 1.52 -9.33 61.20
N ASN A 113 1.19 -10.02 62.28
CA ASN A 113 0.93 -11.47 62.24
C ASN A 113 -0.29 -11.81 61.38
N LYS A 114 -1.37 -11.02 61.44
CA LYS A 114 -2.52 -11.17 60.52
C LYS A 114 -2.13 -11.01 59.04
N TYR A 115 -1.23 -10.09 58.71
CA TYR A 115 -0.75 -9.93 57.35
C TYR A 115 0.17 -11.07 56.92
N VAL A 116 1.02 -11.58 57.81
CA VAL A 116 1.87 -12.74 57.55
C VAL A 116 1.04 -13.98 57.29
N GLU A 117 0.04 -14.28 58.14
CA GLU A 117 -0.91 -15.37 57.94
C GLU A 117 -1.63 -15.22 56.60
N LYS A 118 -2.05 -14.00 56.23
CA LYS A 118 -2.66 -13.73 54.93
C LYS A 118 -1.70 -14.03 53.78
N VAL A 119 -0.42 -13.61 53.85
CA VAL A 119 0.56 -13.88 52.79
C VAL A 119 0.83 -15.38 52.65
N LEU A 120 0.91 -16.11 53.76
CA LEU A 120 1.21 -17.54 53.79
C LEU A 120 -0.01 -18.43 53.51
N HIS A 121 -1.22 -17.85 53.52
CA HIS A 121 -2.45 -18.61 53.33
C HIS A 121 -2.41 -19.43 52.03
N PRO A 122 -2.70 -20.75 52.05
CA PRO A 122 -2.57 -21.62 50.88
C PRO A 122 -3.30 -21.13 49.62
N HIS A 123 -4.45 -20.49 49.79
CA HIS A 123 -5.21 -19.86 48.69
C HIS A 123 -4.42 -18.77 47.95
N ASN A 124 -3.62 -17.96 48.67
CA ASN A 124 -2.85 -16.89 48.05
C ASN A 124 -1.60 -17.44 47.35
N GLN A 125 -0.96 -18.46 47.92
CA GLN A 125 0.12 -19.19 47.25
C GLN A 125 -0.38 -19.89 45.96
N ALA A 126 -1.58 -20.50 45.99
CA ALA A 126 -2.20 -21.11 44.82
C ALA A 126 -2.53 -20.07 43.72
N ASN A 127 -3.08 -18.92 44.10
CA ASN A 127 -3.37 -17.83 43.17
C ASN A 127 -2.11 -17.26 42.51
N GLN A 128 -0.99 -17.19 43.22
CA GLN A 128 0.29 -16.77 42.64
C GLN A 128 0.81 -17.75 41.61
N ARG A 129 0.79 -19.06 41.89
CA ARG A 129 1.19 -20.09 40.92
C ARG A 129 0.35 -19.99 39.65
N LYS A 130 -0.98 -19.86 39.78
CA LYS A 130 -1.89 -19.67 38.66
C LYS A 130 -1.61 -18.38 37.87
N ASN A 131 -1.29 -17.28 38.56
CA ASN A 131 -0.93 -16.02 37.89
C ASN A 131 0.42 -16.10 37.17
N ALA A 132 1.41 -16.78 37.74
CA ALA A 132 2.71 -17.00 37.12
C ALA A 132 2.61 -17.91 35.89
N GLU A 133 1.80 -18.97 35.97
CA GLU A 133 1.49 -19.86 34.85
C GLU A 133 0.79 -19.10 33.72
N ARG A 134 -0.26 -18.32 34.04
CA ARG A 134 -0.94 -17.45 33.05
C ARG A 134 0.01 -16.44 32.42
N LYS A 135 0.92 -15.84 33.18
CA LYS A 135 1.92 -14.90 32.63
C LYS A 135 2.87 -15.59 31.66
N ARG A 136 3.36 -16.79 32.01
CA ARG A 136 4.22 -17.59 31.10
C ARG A 136 3.47 -17.99 29.85
N GLU A 137 2.21 -18.40 29.97
CA GLU A 137 1.36 -18.72 28.82
C GLU A 137 1.15 -17.51 27.91
N GLN A 138 0.89 -16.33 28.48
CA GLN A 138 0.77 -15.07 27.73
C GLN A 138 2.07 -14.67 27.05
N GLU A 139 3.22 -14.88 27.70
CA GLU A 139 4.53 -14.58 27.13
C GLU A 139 4.85 -15.51 25.96
N LEU A 140 4.60 -16.82 26.11
CA LEU A 140 4.73 -17.79 25.02
C LEU A 140 3.78 -17.49 23.85
N GLN A 141 2.53 -17.09 24.13
CA GLN A 141 1.58 -16.69 23.10
C GLN A 141 2.04 -15.43 22.35
N ARG A 142 2.63 -14.46 23.06
CA ARG A 142 3.18 -13.25 22.44
C ARG A 142 4.39 -13.57 21.58
N GLU A 143 5.33 -14.38 22.07
CA GLU A 143 6.50 -14.82 21.30
C GLU A 143 6.07 -15.57 20.03
N ALA A 144 5.14 -16.52 20.14
CA ALA A 144 4.59 -17.22 18.99
C ALA A 144 3.88 -16.29 17.99
N ALA A 145 3.19 -15.25 18.47
CA ALA A 145 2.54 -14.26 17.61
C ALA A 145 3.57 -13.38 16.87
N GLU A 146 4.64 -12.95 17.55
CA GLU A 146 5.73 -12.16 16.95
C GLU A 146 6.52 -12.97 15.91
N GLU A 147 6.79 -14.25 16.20
CA GLU A 147 7.41 -15.17 15.25
C GLU A 147 6.54 -15.38 14.01
N LEU A 148 5.24 -15.59 14.20
CA LEU A 148 4.28 -15.73 13.11
C LEU A 148 4.20 -14.45 12.27
N GLU A 149 4.12 -13.27 12.89
CA GLU A 149 4.09 -11.99 12.19
C GLU A 149 5.37 -11.78 11.36
N THR A 150 6.53 -12.16 11.90
CA THR A 150 7.81 -12.08 11.21
C THR A 150 7.86 -13.04 10.01
N ALA A 151 7.39 -14.28 10.18
CA ALA A 151 7.31 -15.26 9.10
C ALA A 151 6.38 -14.76 7.98
N ARG A 152 5.23 -14.18 8.33
CA ARG A 152 4.29 -13.57 7.39
C ARG A 152 4.91 -12.43 6.59
N LYS A 153 5.62 -11.51 7.25
CA LYS A 153 6.33 -10.42 6.56
C LYS A 153 7.36 -10.94 5.55
N ARG A 154 8.12 -11.98 5.89
CA ARG A 154 9.08 -12.62 4.97
C ARG A 154 8.37 -13.29 3.78
N ALA A 155 7.22 -13.93 4.00
CA ALA A 155 6.45 -14.54 2.91
C ALA A 155 5.93 -13.48 1.92
N ILE A 156 5.50 -12.32 2.42
CA ILE A 156 5.08 -11.18 1.60
C ILE A 156 6.27 -10.64 0.79
N GLU A 157 7.40 -10.37 1.45
CA GLU A 157 8.61 -9.86 0.80
C GLU A 157 9.14 -10.79 -0.29
N PHE A 158 9.05 -12.11 -0.08
CA PHE A 158 9.42 -13.11 -1.07
C PHE A 158 8.49 -13.11 -2.30
N ARG A 159 7.18 -12.97 -2.11
CA ARG A 159 6.19 -12.97 -3.22
C ARG A 159 6.12 -11.63 -3.95
N TYR A 160 6.36 -10.53 -3.23
CA TYR A 160 6.19 -9.16 -3.71
C TYR A 160 7.45 -8.34 -3.44
N PRO A 161 8.47 -8.45 -4.29
CA PRO A 161 9.70 -7.68 -4.14
C PRO A 161 9.46 -6.17 -4.37
N SER A 162 10.29 -5.32 -3.74
CA SER A 162 10.21 -3.85 -3.89
C SER A 162 10.75 -3.32 -5.22
N GLU A 163 11.56 -4.12 -5.91
CA GLU A 163 12.16 -3.79 -7.21
C GLU A 163 11.82 -4.90 -8.20
N THR A 164 11.55 -4.49 -9.44
CA THR A 164 11.27 -5.41 -10.52
C THR A 164 12.23 -5.13 -11.65
N ALA A 165 12.90 -6.17 -12.16
CA ALA A 165 13.82 -6.06 -13.29
C ALA A 165 13.16 -5.52 -14.58
N ASN A 166 11.83 -5.47 -14.62
CA ASN A 166 11.06 -4.81 -15.67
C ASN A 166 10.75 -3.37 -15.21
N ASP A 167 11.19 -2.38 -15.99
CA ASP A 167 10.90 -0.95 -15.79
C ASP A 167 9.42 -0.60 -15.91
N GLY A 168 8.60 -1.54 -16.40
CA GLY A 168 7.17 -1.37 -16.61
C GLY A 168 6.82 -0.93 -18.02
N GLY A 169 7.79 -0.61 -18.88
CA GLY A 169 7.55 -0.09 -20.23
C GLY A 169 6.77 -1.06 -21.11
N TYR A 170 7.16 -2.34 -21.11
CA TYR A 170 6.42 -3.38 -21.84
C TYR A 170 4.99 -3.52 -21.32
N VAL A 171 4.83 -3.56 -20.01
CA VAL A 171 3.54 -3.72 -19.34
C VAL A 171 2.62 -2.55 -19.69
N LEU A 172 3.16 -1.34 -19.66
CA LEU A 172 2.47 -0.10 -19.99
C LEU A 172 2.02 -0.08 -21.44
N ALA A 173 2.86 -0.48 -22.40
CA ALA A 173 2.52 -0.48 -23.82
C ALA A 173 1.33 -1.41 -24.15
N HIS A 174 1.16 -2.50 -23.41
CA HIS A 174 0.12 -3.52 -23.65
C HIS A 174 -1.12 -3.38 -22.75
N ALA A 175 -1.07 -2.50 -21.74
CA ALA A 175 -2.19 -2.27 -20.86
C ALA A 175 -3.35 -1.54 -21.57
N SER A 176 -4.58 -1.92 -21.26
CA SER A 176 -5.78 -1.25 -21.79
C SER A 176 -5.90 0.19 -21.30
N ILE A 177 -6.70 1.02 -21.98
CA ILE A 177 -6.96 2.40 -21.54
C ILE A 177 -7.57 2.42 -20.14
N LYS A 178 -8.45 1.47 -19.85
CA LYS A 178 -9.02 1.31 -18.50
C LYS A 178 -7.95 1.09 -17.43
N ALA A 179 -6.96 0.23 -17.69
CA ALA A 179 -5.88 -0.06 -16.76
C ALA A 179 -4.95 1.16 -16.58
N LYS A 180 -4.53 1.79 -17.69
CA LYS A 180 -3.69 3.00 -17.68
C LYS A 180 -4.36 4.14 -16.90
N LEU A 181 -5.64 4.39 -17.16
CA LEU A 181 -6.42 5.39 -16.42
C LEU A 181 -6.54 5.04 -14.93
N GLY A 182 -6.77 3.77 -14.60
CA GLY A 182 -6.84 3.31 -13.21
C GLY A 182 -5.54 3.54 -12.44
N ALA A 183 -4.40 3.23 -13.06
CA ALA A 183 -3.08 3.48 -12.50
C ALA A 183 -2.85 4.98 -12.27
N LEU A 184 -3.10 5.80 -13.29
CA LEU A 184 -2.91 7.24 -13.22
C LEU A 184 -3.82 7.90 -12.18
N THR A 185 -5.06 7.44 -12.07
CA THR A 185 -6.03 7.90 -11.06
C THR A 185 -5.55 7.56 -9.65
N ALA A 186 -5.10 6.32 -9.41
CA ALA A 186 -4.57 5.92 -8.10
C ALA A 186 -3.33 6.73 -7.70
N LEU A 187 -2.45 7.02 -8.67
CA LEU A 187 -1.23 7.80 -8.49
C LEU A 187 -1.47 9.27 -8.18
N HIS A 188 -2.54 9.85 -8.73
CA HIS A 188 -2.93 11.24 -8.50
C HIS A 188 -3.63 11.45 -7.16
N VAL A 189 -4.48 10.51 -6.75
CA VAL A 189 -5.24 10.65 -5.49
C VAL A 189 -4.39 10.37 -4.26
N THR A 190 -3.46 9.42 -4.34
CA THR A 190 -2.69 9.02 -3.17
C THR A 190 -1.55 10.00 -2.88
N SER A 191 -1.52 10.51 -1.64
CA SER A 191 -0.34 11.17 -1.09
C SER A 191 0.79 10.14 -1.01
N ALA A 192 1.67 10.15 -2.01
CA ALA A 192 2.81 9.25 -2.03
C ALA A 192 3.92 9.81 -1.13
N GLU A 193 3.87 9.49 0.16
CA GLU A 193 5.06 9.60 1.00
C GLU A 193 6.15 8.74 0.37
N GLU A 194 7.22 9.38 -0.10
CA GLU A 194 8.39 8.75 -0.70
C GLU A 194 8.11 7.86 -1.94
N GLY A 195 6.96 8.02 -2.61
CA GLY A 195 6.59 7.23 -3.80
C GLY A 195 5.74 5.98 -3.52
N LEU A 196 5.40 5.70 -2.24
CA LEU A 196 4.54 4.59 -1.85
C LEU A 196 3.06 4.97 -1.98
N ILE A 197 2.29 4.18 -2.72
CA ILE A 197 0.84 4.35 -2.88
C ILE A 197 0.17 3.72 -1.65
N GLN A 198 -0.37 4.56 -0.78
CA GLN A 198 -1.03 4.10 0.45
C GLN A 198 -2.37 3.40 0.13
N SER A 199 -2.81 2.56 1.08
CA SER A 199 -4.13 1.94 1.05
C SER A 199 -5.23 2.99 0.99
N PHE A 200 -6.28 2.75 0.21
CA PHE A 200 -7.44 3.63 0.08
C PHE A 200 -8.73 2.81 0.16
N LYS A 201 -9.86 3.50 0.37
CA LYS A 201 -11.19 2.87 0.41
C LYS A 201 -11.87 3.03 -0.94
N PHE A 202 -12.42 1.96 -1.51
CA PHE A 202 -13.17 2.04 -2.77
C PHE A 202 -14.45 2.87 -2.64
N SER A 203 -14.95 3.07 -1.41
CA SER A 203 -16.10 3.95 -1.13
C SER A 203 -15.82 5.44 -1.30
N ASP A 204 -14.57 5.85 -1.57
CA ASP A 204 -14.22 7.25 -1.77
C ASP A 204 -14.61 7.73 -3.18
N GLU A 205 -15.74 8.41 -3.26
CA GLU A 205 -16.28 8.96 -4.51
C GLU A 205 -15.48 10.15 -5.05
N SER A 206 -14.45 10.65 -4.35
CA SER A 206 -13.55 11.67 -4.92
C SER A 206 -12.64 11.11 -6.01
N ILE A 207 -12.45 9.78 -6.04
CA ILE A 207 -11.49 9.11 -6.91
C ILE A 207 -12.12 8.79 -8.27
N ALA A 208 -13.28 8.14 -8.27
CA ALA A 208 -14.12 7.95 -9.43
C ALA A 208 -15.57 8.31 -9.08
N SER A 209 -16.39 8.51 -10.10
CA SER A 209 -17.78 8.93 -9.94
C SER A 209 -18.70 7.91 -9.27
N ASP A 210 -18.25 6.66 -9.11
CA ASP A 210 -18.84 5.67 -8.21
C ASP A 210 -17.80 4.63 -7.76
N SER A 211 -18.06 3.97 -6.62
CA SER A 211 -17.14 3.00 -6.00
C SER A 211 -16.88 1.76 -6.85
N ARG A 212 -17.87 1.30 -7.63
CA ARG A 212 -17.73 0.14 -8.50
C ARG A 212 -16.84 0.48 -9.70
N LEU A 213 -17.01 1.66 -10.30
CA LEU A 213 -16.13 2.11 -11.38
C LEU A 213 -14.69 2.27 -10.89
N PHE A 214 -14.49 2.84 -9.70
CA PHE A 214 -13.14 2.93 -9.14
C PHE A 214 -12.52 1.55 -8.91
N HIS A 215 -13.24 0.63 -8.28
CA HIS A 215 -12.78 -0.75 -8.09
C HIS A 215 -12.41 -1.41 -9.42
N GLU A 216 -13.26 -1.27 -10.43
CA GLU A 216 -13.01 -1.79 -11.78
C GLU A 216 -11.75 -1.20 -12.45
N LEU A 217 -11.51 0.11 -12.31
CA LEU A 217 -10.32 0.78 -12.85
C LEU A 217 -9.06 0.32 -12.12
N PHE A 218 -9.12 0.26 -10.78
CA PHE A 218 -8.00 -0.14 -9.96
C PHE A 218 -7.61 -1.60 -10.18
N VAL A 219 -8.60 -2.50 -10.22
CA VAL A 219 -8.38 -3.93 -10.50
C VAL A 219 -7.80 -4.13 -11.90
N ALA A 220 -8.24 -3.34 -12.89
CA ALA A 220 -7.65 -3.40 -14.23
C ALA A 220 -6.18 -2.97 -14.21
N ALA A 221 -5.83 -1.91 -13.48
CA ALA A 221 -4.45 -1.46 -13.32
C ALA A 221 -3.56 -2.49 -12.61
N TRP A 222 -4.08 -3.11 -11.54
CA TRP A 222 -3.38 -4.15 -10.78
C TRP A 222 -3.17 -5.43 -11.60
N HIS A 223 -4.19 -5.93 -12.31
CA HIS A 223 -4.05 -7.11 -13.16
C HIS A 223 -3.18 -6.88 -14.39
N ALA A 224 -3.07 -5.64 -14.83
CA ALA A 224 -2.14 -5.25 -15.88
C ALA A 224 -0.76 -4.92 -15.30
N ASP A 225 -0.42 -5.30 -14.06
CA ASP A 225 0.89 -5.08 -13.43
C ASP A 225 1.39 -3.62 -13.43
N LEU A 226 0.50 -2.64 -13.62
CA LEU A 226 0.82 -1.21 -13.53
C LEU A 226 0.90 -0.74 -12.07
N LEU A 227 0.32 -1.53 -11.16
CA LEU A 227 0.38 -1.34 -9.73
C LEU A 227 0.78 -2.67 -9.10
N LEU A 228 1.90 -2.68 -8.39
CA LEU A 228 2.43 -3.87 -7.73
C LEU A 228 2.26 -3.73 -6.22
N ILE A 229 1.97 -4.83 -5.54
CA ILE A 229 1.87 -4.83 -4.07
C ILE A 229 3.27 -4.60 -3.49
N HIS A 230 3.38 -3.68 -2.53
CA HIS A 230 4.64 -3.39 -1.85
C HIS A 230 4.88 -4.38 -0.70
N PRO A 231 6.13 -4.82 -0.44
CA PRO A 231 6.46 -5.74 0.65
C PRO A 231 6.12 -5.21 2.05
N SER A 232 6.03 -3.89 2.23
CA SER A 232 5.59 -3.29 3.50
C SER A 232 4.07 -3.38 3.74
N THR A 233 3.32 -4.07 2.88
CA THR A 233 1.89 -4.26 3.07
C THR A 233 1.62 -5.04 4.35
N SER A 234 0.61 -4.63 5.12
CA SER A 234 0.24 -5.31 6.36
C SER A 234 -0.13 -6.77 6.09
N PRO A 235 0.29 -7.73 6.94
CA PRO A 235 -0.20 -9.11 6.87
C PRO A 235 -1.73 -9.25 6.86
N ASP A 236 -2.46 -8.29 7.45
CA ASP A 236 -3.93 -8.27 7.48
C ASP A 236 -4.59 -7.92 6.13
N ALA A 237 -3.78 -7.57 5.12
CA ALA A 237 -4.25 -7.38 3.75
C ALA A 237 -4.33 -8.71 2.98
N PHE A 238 -3.82 -9.81 3.52
CA PHE A 238 -3.76 -11.09 2.83
C PHE A 238 -4.62 -12.14 3.53
N ILE A 239 -5.13 -13.06 2.73
CA ILE A 239 -5.74 -14.29 3.25
C ILE A 239 -4.62 -15.33 3.38
N TRP A 240 -4.42 -15.80 4.60
CA TRP A 240 -3.39 -16.79 4.94
C TRP A 240 -3.95 -18.21 4.81
N ASP A 241 -3.08 -19.16 4.49
CA ASP A 241 -3.46 -20.57 4.41
C ASP A 241 -3.97 -21.07 5.77
N GLU A 242 -5.09 -21.79 5.78
CA GLU A 242 -5.71 -22.29 7.02
C GLU A 242 -4.88 -23.38 7.72
N GLN A 243 -4.10 -24.14 6.93
CA GLN A 243 -3.28 -25.26 7.41
C GLN A 243 -1.90 -24.78 7.85
N ASP A 244 -1.35 -23.80 7.13
CA ASP A 244 -0.09 -23.14 7.47
C ASP A 244 -0.27 -21.62 7.57
N PRO A 245 -0.50 -21.06 8.76
CA PRO A 245 -0.77 -19.63 8.94
C PRO A 245 0.42 -18.73 8.61
N ALA A 246 1.62 -19.28 8.37
CA ALA A 246 2.79 -18.57 7.90
C ALA A 246 2.90 -18.55 6.36
N LYS A 247 2.14 -19.40 5.67
CA LYS A 247 2.10 -19.48 4.22
C LYS A 247 1.05 -18.53 3.65
N LEU A 248 1.50 -17.70 2.72
CA LEU A 248 0.67 -16.71 2.05
C LEU A 248 -0.29 -17.40 1.06
N GLY A 249 -1.58 -17.09 1.17
CA GLY A 249 -2.59 -17.53 0.20
C GLY A 249 -2.55 -16.71 -1.10
N ASP A 250 -3.49 -16.98 -2.00
CA ASP A 250 -3.57 -16.31 -3.31
C ASP A 250 -4.50 -15.09 -3.34
N GLU A 251 -5.27 -14.87 -2.28
CA GLU A 251 -6.24 -13.78 -2.20
C GLU A 251 -5.71 -12.60 -1.36
N VAL A 252 -6.05 -11.39 -1.80
CA VAL A 252 -5.62 -10.13 -1.20
C VAL A 252 -6.78 -9.14 -1.10
N TYR A 253 -6.89 -8.47 0.04
CA TYR A 253 -7.79 -7.34 0.27
C TYR A 253 -7.12 -6.05 -0.22
N LEU A 254 -7.37 -5.69 -1.48
CA LEU A 254 -6.72 -4.54 -2.14
C LEU A 254 -6.86 -3.21 -1.38
N GLU A 255 -7.98 -2.97 -0.68
CA GLU A 255 -8.19 -1.75 0.14
C GLU A 255 -7.26 -1.63 1.35
N ARG A 256 -6.55 -2.71 1.70
CA ARG A 256 -5.59 -2.75 2.81
C ARG A 256 -4.15 -2.86 2.32
N ALA A 257 -3.97 -3.09 1.03
CA ALA A 257 -2.66 -3.23 0.41
C ALA A 257 -2.01 -1.86 0.18
N ARG A 258 -0.68 -1.86 0.17
CA ARG A 258 0.12 -0.72 -0.31
C ARG A 258 0.71 -1.08 -1.65
N PHE A 259 0.85 -0.10 -2.52
CA PHE A 259 1.27 -0.34 -3.90
C PHE A 259 2.49 0.51 -4.27
N ILE A 260 3.19 0.04 -5.30
CA ILE A 260 4.26 0.75 -6.00
C ILE A 260 4.03 0.60 -7.50
N VAL A 261 4.72 1.42 -8.28
CA VAL A 261 4.81 1.25 -9.73
C VAL A 261 5.99 0.33 -10.08
N PRO A 262 5.93 -0.38 -11.22
CA PRO A 262 7.05 -1.21 -11.70
C PRO A 262 8.31 -0.38 -11.94
N GLY A 263 9.45 -1.07 -11.87
CA GLY A 263 10.78 -0.58 -12.21
C GLY A 263 11.79 -0.62 -11.07
N ASP A 264 12.92 0.03 -11.30
CA ASP A 264 14.08 0.05 -10.40
C ASP A 264 14.31 1.45 -9.78
N GLY A 265 15.19 1.53 -8.78
CA GLY A 265 15.61 2.78 -8.17
C GLY A 265 14.64 3.33 -7.12
N ALA A 266 14.87 4.57 -6.68
CA ALA A 266 14.12 5.19 -5.58
C ALA A 266 12.63 5.37 -5.94
N LEU A 267 11.74 4.90 -5.05
CA LEU A 267 10.28 4.85 -5.26
C LEU A 267 9.68 6.18 -5.74
N GLY A 268 10.09 7.31 -5.15
CA GLY A 268 9.61 8.64 -5.54
C GLY A 268 9.97 9.01 -6.99
N ALA A 269 11.23 8.79 -7.40
CA ALA A 269 11.67 9.08 -8.76
C ALA A 269 11.01 8.14 -9.78
N ARG A 270 10.92 6.84 -9.43
CA ARG A 270 10.23 5.82 -10.22
C ARG A 270 8.76 6.19 -10.48
N ARG A 271 8.05 6.62 -9.44
CA ARG A 271 6.66 7.08 -9.54
C ARG A 271 6.51 8.25 -10.50
N GLU A 272 7.35 9.28 -10.40
CA GLU A 272 7.25 10.46 -11.26
C GLU A 272 7.56 10.13 -12.73
N LEU A 273 8.55 9.29 -12.99
CA LEU A 273 8.85 8.80 -14.34
C LEU A 273 7.66 8.01 -14.90
N PHE A 274 7.12 7.07 -14.12
CA PHE A 274 5.98 6.25 -14.54
C PHE A 274 4.72 7.08 -14.81
N ILE A 275 4.47 8.15 -14.04
CA ILE A 275 3.38 9.10 -14.32
C ILE A 275 3.59 9.81 -15.66
N GLN A 276 4.83 10.20 -15.97
CA GLN A 276 5.14 10.83 -17.26
C GLN A 276 4.90 9.85 -18.41
N GLU A 277 5.41 8.62 -18.30
CA GLU A 277 5.21 7.57 -19.30
C GLU A 277 3.73 7.23 -19.50
N LEU A 278 2.95 7.10 -18.42
CA LEU A 278 1.51 6.91 -18.48
C LEU A 278 0.81 8.03 -19.26
N ARG A 279 1.24 9.29 -19.07
CA ARG A 279 0.68 10.44 -19.79
C ARG A 279 1.01 10.40 -21.27
N GLU A 280 2.27 10.10 -21.62
CA GLU A 280 2.69 9.94 -23.01
C GLU A 280 1.89 8.83 -23.70
N GLN A 281 1.71 7.69 -23.04
CA GLN A 281 0.96 6.54 -23.56
C GLN A 281 -0.56 6.73 -23.61
N LEU A 282 -1.08 7.78 -22.99
CA LEU A 282 -2.48 8.18 -23.02
C LEU A 282 -2.75 9.36 -23.98
N ARG A 283 -1.73 9.91 -24.64
CA ARG A 283 -1.92 10.96 -25.65
C ARG A 283 -2.81 10.46 -26.78
N VAL A 284 -3.83 11.24 -27.13
CA VAL A 284 -4.85 10.83 -28.11
C VAL A 284 -4.20 10.55 -29.49
N GLU A 285 -3.14 11.29 -29.82
CA GLU A 285 -2.40 11.16 -31.06
C GLU A 285 -1.68 9.82 -31.20
N SER A 286 -1.35 9.13 -30.10
CA SER A 286 -0.69 7.83 -30.12
C SER A 286 -1.64 6.65 -29.93
N LEU A 287 -2.91 6.90 -29.59
CA LEU A 287 -3.88 5.83 -29.35
C LEU A 287 -4.30 5.16 -30.65
N LEU A 288 -4.45 3.83 -30.64
CA LEU A 288 -5.08 3.08 -31.73
C LEU A 288 -6.60 3.31 -31.78
N SER A 289 -7.22 2.99 -32.90
CA SER A 289 -8.66 3.17 -33.11
C SER A 289 -9.51 2.43 -32.07
N GLU A 290 -9.10 1.22 -31.66
CA GLU A 290 -9.78 0.46 -30.59
C GLU A 290 -9.59 1.12 -29.22
N ASP A 291 -8.40 1.66 -28.93
CA ASP A 291 -8.13 2.41 -27.69
C ASP A 291 -8.96 3.69 -27.63
N ARG A 292 -9.08 4.42 -28.75
CA ARG A 292 -9.93 5.62 -28.85
C ARG A 292 -11.40 5.29 -28.62
N LYS A 293 -11.89 4.14 -29.12
CA LYS A 293 -13.24 3.63 -28.82
C LYS A 293 -13.40 3.21 -27.35
N GLU A 294 -12.38 2.60 -26.75
CA GLU A 294 -12.38 2.29 -25.31
C GLU A 294 -12.45 3.58 -24.48
N LEU A 295 -11.61 4.57 -24.80
CA LEU A 295 -11.59 5.88 -24.16
C LEU A 295 -12.95 6.59 -24.28
N GLN A 296 -13.57 6.58 -25.45
CA GLN A 296 -14.91 7.14 -25.65
C GLN A 296 -15.96 6.47 -24.77
N ARG A 297 -15.96 5.13 -24.68
CA ARG A 297 -16.88 4.37 -23.83
C ARG A 297 -16.67 4.70 -22.35
N LEU A 298 -15.42 4.81 -21.90
CA LEU A 298 -15.08 5.18 -20.52
C LEU A 298 -15.52 6.62 -20.20
N LEU A 299 -15.28 7.55 -21.12
CA LEU A 299 -15.72 8.95 -21.02
C LEU A 299 -17.25 9.06 -20.85
N HIS A 300 -18.01 8.41 -21.73
CA HIS A 300 -19.47 8.38 -21.63
C HIS A 300 -19.93 7.80 -20.30
N ARG A 301 -19.31 6.68 -19.87
CA ARG A 301 -19.61 6.06 -18.57
C ARG A 301 -19.35 7.01 -17.41
N LEU A 302 -18.22 7.71 -17.40
CA LEU A 302 -17.90 8.71 -16.37
C LEU A 302 -18.92 9.83 -16.35
N MET A 303 -19.29 10.40 -17.51
CA MET A 303 -20.30 11.46 -17.59
C MET A 303 -21.66 11.02 -17.03
N ILE A 304 -22.11 9.80 -17.35
CA ILE A 304 -23.34 9.22 -16.82
C ILE A 304 -23.27 9.13 -15.29
N LYS A 305 -22.19 8.56 -14.76
CA LYS A 305 -22.02 8.33 -13.32
C LYS A 305 -21.84 9.63 -12.54
N GLU A 306 -21.11 10.60 -13.09
CA GLU A 306 -21.01 11.96 -12.55
C GLU A 306 -22.38 12.64 -12.46
N THR A 307 -23.20 12.51 -13.49
CA THR A 307 -24.56 13.08 -13.50
C THR A 307 -25.44 12.44 -12.42
N VAL A 308 -25.34 11.13 -12.22
CA VAL A 308 -26.06 10.42 -11.15
C VAL A 308 -25.56 10.85 -9.77
N ARG A 309 -24.23 10.92 -9.58
CA ARG A 309 -23.60 11.40 -8.35
C ARG A 309 -24.05 12.81 -7.99
N TYR A 310 -24.08 13.71 -8.97
CA TYR A 310 -24.56 15.08 -8.80
C TYR A 310 -26.07 15.16 -8.49
N LEU A 311 -26.91 14.34 -9.12
CA LEU A 311 -28.33 14.27 -8.81
C LEU A 311 -28.58 13.84 -7.35
N ILE A 312 -27.87 12.80 -6.89
CA ILE A 312 -27.96 12.33 -5.50
C ILE A 312 -27.49 13.42 -4.53
N PHE A 313 -26.41 14.12 -4.87
CA PHE A 313 -25.95 15.28 -4.10
C PHE A 313 -27.05 16.37 -4.02
N CYS A 314 -27.68 16.73 -5.15
CA CYS A 314 -28.78 17.69 -5.19
C CYS A 314 -29.96 17.27 -4.29
N PHE A 315 -30.30 15.98 -4.27
CA PHE A 315 -31.32 15.45 -3.37
C PHE A 315 -30.91 15.54 -1.90
N SER A 316 -29.64 15.27 -1.59
CA SER A 316 -29.14 15.36 -0.22
C SER A 316 -29.18 16.79 0.33
N LEU A 317 -28.92 17.81 -0.51
CA LEU A 317 -29.07 19.22 -0.17
C LEU A 317 -30.49 19.60 0.27
N HIS A 318 -31.49 18.81 -0.12
CA HIS A 318 -32.90 19.00 0.24
C HIS A 318 -33.44 17.92 1.19
N HIS A 319 -32.56 17.14 1.83
CA HIS A 319 -32.91 16.04 2.75
C HIS A 319 -33.85 14.99 2.13
N LEU A 320 -33.73 14.78 0.82
CA LEU A 320 -34.37 13.69 0.11
C LEU A 320 -33.46 12.45 0.13
N PRO A 321 -34.05 11.24 0.16
CA PRO A 321 -33.29 10.00 0.05
C PRO A 321 -32.68 9.85 -1.35
N ALA A 322 -31.66 9.00 -1.46
CA ALA A 322 -31.20 8.53 -2.75
C ALA A 322 -32.34 7.77 -3.48
N PRO A 323 -32.46 7.88 -4.81
CA PRO A 323 -33.47 7.14 -5.55
C PRO A 323 -33.25 5.63 -5.44
N ALA A 324 -34.33 4.85 -5.50
CA ALA A 324 -34.25 3.40 -5.55
C ALA A 324 -33.51 2.90 -6.81
N ASP A 325 -32.82 1.76 -6.70
CA ASP A 325 -31.94 1.22 -7.75
C ASP A 325 -32.60 1.13 -9.13
N HIS A 326 -33.83 0.62 -9.21
CA HIS A 326 -34.57 0.51 -10.47
C HIS A 326 -34.86 1.87 -11.15
N HIS A 327 -34.96 2.97 -10.38
CA HIS A 327 -35.05 4.32 -10.94
C HIS A 327 -33.71 4.80 -11.49
N LEU A 328 -32.61 4.47 -10.80
CA LEU A 328 -31.25 4.80 -11.25
C LEU A 328 -30.86 4.02 -12.50
N GLU A 329 -31.22 2.74 -12.61
CA GLU A 329 -31.02 1.91 -13.80
C GLU A 329 -31.74 2.50 -15.01
N ARG A 330 -33.03 2.86 -14.84
CA ARG A 330 -33.79 3.54 -15.89
C ARG A 330 -33.12 4.85 -16.30
N LEU A 331 -32.74 5.69 -15.33
CA LEU A 331 -32.07 6.95 -15.61
C LEU A 331 -30.77 6.75 -16.42
N GLN A 332 -29.94 5.77 -16.05
CA GLN A 332 -28.68 5.46 -16.74
C GLN A 332 -28.92 5.14 -18.22
N SER A 333 -29.92 4.33 -18.56
CA SER A 333 -30.26 4.03 -19.97
C SER A 333 -30.65 5.25 -20.82
N TYR A 334 -31.20 6.30 -20.20
CA TYR A 334 -31.51 7.55 -20.87
C TYR A 334 -30.28 8.44 -20.98
N LEU A 335 -29.45 8.47 -19.94
CA LEU A 335 -28.18 9.22 -19.95
C LEU A 335 -27.20 8.67 -20.98
N GLU A 336 -27.17 7.35 -21.23
CA GLU A 336 -26.39 6.73 -22.31
C GLU A 336 -26.65 7.36 -23.68
N LYS A 337 -27.90 7.73 -23.97
CA LYS A 337 -28.27 8.43 -25.22
C LYS A 337 -27.96 9.92 -25.16
N ALA A 338 -28.04 10.51 -23.96
CA ALA A 338 -27.86 11.95 -23.76
C ALA A 338 -26.39 12.37 -23.91
N VAL A 339 -25.44 11.57 -23.40
CA VAL A 339 -24.00 11.89 -23.45
C VAL A 339 -23.45 12.01 -24.86
N GLU A 340 -24.09 11.36 -25.84
CA GLU A 340 -23.74 11.50 -27.27
C GLU A 340 -24.18 12.84 -27.87
N LYS A 341 -25.05 13.59 -27.18
CA LYS A 341 -25.72 14.79 -27.69
C LYS A 341 -25.41 16.06 -26.90
N THR A 342 -24.83 15.96 -25.71
CA THR A 342 -24.61 17.12 -24.85
C THR A 342 -23.41 17.00 -23.93
N SER A 343 -22.98 18.12 -23.33
CA SER A 343 -21.86 18.18 -22.39
C SER A 343 -22.25 17.76 -20.97
N LEU A 344 -21.26 17.48 -20.12
CA LEU A 344 -21.50 17.15 -18.71
C LEU A 344 -22.20 18.30 -17.96
N GLY A 345 -21.86 19.55 -18.29
CA GLY A 345 -22.48 20.72 -17.66
C GLY A 345 -23.97 20.86 -17.98
N ILE A 346 -24.41 20.46 -19.17
CA ILE A 346 -25.84 20.42 -19.48
C ILE A 346 -26.55 19.32 -18.70
N LEU A 347 -25.94 18.14 -18.56
CA LEU A 347 -26.49 17.06 -17.74
C LEU A 347 -26.61 17.47 -16.26
N PHE A 348 -25.64 18.20 -15.73
CA PHE A 348 -25.70 18.77 -14.38
C PHE A 348 -26.84 19.80 -14.27
N ARG A 349 -27.01 20.68 -15.26
CA ARG A 349 -28.12 21.65 -15.31
C ARG A 349 -29.47 20.94 -15.24
N ILE A 350 -29.64 19.84 -15.98
CA ILE A 350 -30.86 19.02 -15.96
C ILE A 350 -31.08 18.43 -14.57
N ALA A 351 -30.06 17.78 -14.00
CA ALA A 351 -30.16 17.15 -12.68
C ALA A 351 -30.57 18.15 -11.59
N TRP A 352 -29.91 19.32 -11.56
CA TRP A 352 -30.23 20.41 -10.65
C TRP A 352 -31.67 20.93 -10.85
N THR A 353 -32.05 21.20 -12.10
CA THR A 353 -33.40 21.72 -12.44
C THR A 353 -34.49 20.72 -12.02
N ALA A 354 -34.27 19.43 -12.29
CA ALA A 354 -35.19 18.36 -11.93
C ALA A 354 -35.32 18.19 -10.41
N ALA A 355 -34.22 18.29 -9.66
CA ALA A 355 -34.26 18.25 -8.19
C ALA A 355 -35.06 19.42 -7.61
N ARG A 356 -34.82 20.64 -8.10
CA ARG A 356 -35.57 21.83 -7.70
C ARG A 356 -37.07 21.71 -8.02
N ASP A 357 -37.40 21.21 -9.21
CA ASP A 357 -38.78 21.02 -9.64
C ASP A 357 -39.50 19.95 -8.82
N ALA A 358 -38.80 18.89 -8.40
CA ALA A 358 -39.35 17.88 -7.50
C ALA A 358 -39.72 18.46 -6.13
N ILE A 359 -38.86 19.30 -5.55
CA ILE A 359 -39.15 20.01 -4.30
C ILE A 359 -40.31 21.00 -4.48
N SER A 360 -40.33 21.74 -5.59
CA SER A 360 -41.46 22.63 -5.91
C SER A 360 -42.77 21.85 -6.02
N ALA A 361 -42.75 20.67 -6.64
CA ALA A 361 -43.92 19.79 -6.70
C ALA A 361 -44.35 19.28 -5.32
N SER A 362 -43.41 18.93 -4.43
CA SER A 362 -43.72 18.43 -3.09
C SER A 362 -44.33 19.47 -2.17
N THR A 363 -44.03 20.75 -2.40
CA THR A 363 -44.68 21.85 -1.68
C THR A 363 -46.11 22.13 -2.16
N ARG A 364 -46.41 21.84 -3.44
CA ARG A 364 -47.74 22.00 -4.04
C ARG A 364 -48.65 20.79 -3.80
N HIS A 365 -48.07 19.60 -3.76
CA HIS A 365 -48.78 18.34 -3.62
C HIS A 365 -48.13 17.50 -2.51
N PRO A 366 -48.88 17.08 -1.47
CA PRO A 366 -48.35 16.22 -0.42
C PRO A 366 -47.81 14.90 -1.00
N MET A 367 -46.50 14.71 -0.94
CA MET A 367 -45.79 13.51 -1.41
C MET A 367 -44.84 13.00 -0.33
N SER A 368 -44.65 11.68 -0.26
CA SER A 368 -43.56 11.10 0.54
C SER A 368 -42.20 11.46 -0.06
N LYS A 369 -41.15 11.51 0.76
CA LYS A 369 -39.80 11.84 0.28
C LYS A 369 -39.32 10.91 -0.85
N ASP A 370 -39.66 9.63 -0.79
CA ASP A 370 -39.35 8.65 -1.85
C ASP A 370 -40.07 9.00 -3.16
N SER A 371 -41.35 9.36 -3.09
CA SER A 371 -42.13 9.80 -4.27
C SER A 371 -41.58 11.09 -4.86
N VAL A 372 -41.05 12.00 -4.04
CA VAL A 372 -40.39 13.23 -4.51
C VAL A 372 -39.09 12.89 -5.25
N ALA A 373 -38.25 12.01 -4.70
CA ALA A 373 -37.02 11.56 -5.37
C ALA A 373 -37.33 10.87 -6.72
N ALA A 374 -38.31 9.97 -6.74
CA ALA A 374 -38.78 9.31 -7.96
C ALA A 374 -39.34 10.32 -8.99
N HIS A 375 -40.08 11.33 -8.53
CA HIS A 375 -40.55 12.41 -9.41
C HIS A 375 -39.38 13.19 -10.02
N GLY A 376 -38.35 13.51 -9.23
CA GLY A 376 -37.14 14.16 -9.71
C GLY A 376 -36.41 13.35 -10.79
N VAL A 377 -36.25 12.04 -10.59
CA VAL A 377 -35.67 11.15 -11.62
C VAL A 377 -36.51 11.17 -12.91
N ASN A 378 -37.83 11.06 -12.81
CA ASN A 378 -38.71 11.13 -13.99
C ASN A 378 -38.62 12.49 -14.71
N LYS A 379 -38.39 13.59 -13.98
CA LYS A 379 -38.13 14.90 -14.58
C LYS A 379 -36.82 14.94 -15.34
N VAL A 380 -35.74 14.36 -14.80
CA VAL A 380 -34.47 14.23 -15.53
C VAL A 380 -34.68 13.47 -16.85
N VAL A 381 -35.36 12.33 -16.80
CA VAL A 381 -35.71 11.54 -18.01
C VAL A 381 -36.46 12.38 -19.03
N HIS A 382 -37.48 13.12 -18.60
CA HIS A 382 -38.25 14.00 -19.48
C HIS A 382 -37.40 15.09 -20.13
N TYR A 383 -36.48 15.72 -19.39
CA TYR A 383 -35.58 16.72 -19.96
C TYR A 383 -34.56 16.10 -20.93
N ILE A 384 -34.06 14.90 -20.65
CA ILE A 384 -33.19 14.17 -21.58
C ILE A 384 -33.92 13.87 -22.90
N GLU A 385 -35.17 13.40 -22.84
CA GLU A 385 -35.98 13.17 -24.04
C GLU A 385 -36.16 14.44 -24.88
N ARG A 386 -36.28 15.60 -24.23
CA ARG A 386 -36.34 16.91 -24.91
C ARG A 386 -35.02 17.26 -25.59
N ILE A 387 -33.87 17.11 -24.90
CA ILE A 387 -32.54 17.36 -25.48
C ILE A 387 -32.24 16.43 -26.66
N ILE A 388 -32.63 15.17 -26.57
CA ILE A 388 -32.44 14.22 -27.68
C ILE A 388 -33.22 14.67 -28.92
N LYS A 389 -34.39 15.30 -28.73
CA LYS A 389 -35.22 15.83 -29.81
C LYS A 389 -34.72 17.19 -30.31
N ASP A 390 -34.29 18.05 -29.41
CA ASP A 390 -33.86 19.42 -29.67
C ASP A 390 -32.68 19.80 -28.74
N PRO A 391 -31.42 19.58 -29.19
CA PRO A 391 -30.24 19.84 -28.37
C PRO A 391 -30.04 21.31 -28.01
N GLU A 392 -30.62 22.25 -28.77
CA GLU A 392 -30.44 23.69 -28.56
C GLU A 392 -31.28 24.23 -27.40
N GLU A 393 -32.26 23.46 -26.90
CA GLU A 393 -33.15 23.88 -25.83
C GLU A 393 -32.41 24.22 -24.52
N PHE A 394 -31.24 23.60 -24.29
CA PHE A 394 -30.36 23.86 -23.17
C PHE A 394 -29.01 24.38 -23.68
N ASP A 395 -28.93 25.67 -23.94
CA ASP A 395 -27.75 26.33 -24.53
C ASP A 395 -26.62 26.65 -23.53
N THR A 396 -26.97 26.78 -22.24
CA THR A 396 -26.03 27.25 -21.22
C THR A 396 -25.65 26.12 -20.27
N PRO A 397 -24.39 25.63 -20.30
CA PRO A 397 -23.88 24.63 -19.36
C PRO A 397 -23.91 25.10 -17.91
N HIS A 398 -24.10 24.16 -16.99
CA HIS A 398 -23.86 24.40 -15.57
C HIS A 398 -22.36 24.46 -15.29
N ASN A 399 -21.95 25.27 -14.31
CA ASN A 399 -20.58 25.23 -13.80
C ASN A 399 -20.40 24.07 -12.82
N GLU A 400 -19.16 23.65 -12.59
CA GLU A 400 -18.84 22.66 -11.56
C GLU A 400 -19.22 23.19 -10.17
N ASP A 401 -19.90 22.38 -9.35
CA ASP A 401 -20.20 22.73 -7.97
C ASP A 401 -19.00 22.38 -7.08
N THR A 402 -18.35 23.40 -6.52
CA THR A 402 -17.18 23.24 -5.63
C THR A 402 -17.43 22.37 -4.39
N ARG A 403 -18.70 22.13 -4.01
CA ARG A 403 -19.07 21.26 -2.89
C ARG A 403 -19.10 19.78 -3.27
N LEU A 404 -19.15 19.47 -4.55
CA LEU A 404 -19.05 18.13 -5.12
C LEU A 404 -18.12 18.20 -6.34
N PRO A 405 -16.79 18.31 -6.13
CA PRO A 405 -15.84 18.37 -7.21
C PRO A 405 -15.91 17.11 -8.08
N LEU A 406 -15.61 17.25 -9.37
CA LEU A 406 -15.52 16.12 -10.29
C LEU A 406 -14.52 15.08 -9.76
N SER A 407 -14.83 13.80 -9.98
CA SER A 407 -13.90 12.74 -9.59
C SER A 407 -12.59 12.84 -10.35
N GLU A 408 -11.50 12.39 -9.73
CA GLU A 408 -10.16 12.51 -10.31
C GLU A 408 -10.07 11.79 -11.66
N ALA A 409 -10.73 10.64 -11.83
CA ALA A 409 -10.83 9.96 -13.12
C ALA A 409 -11.47 10.84 -14.21
N THR A 410 -12.58 11.54 -13.90
CA THR A 410 -13.21 12.50 -14.83
C THR A 410 -12.27 13.65 -15.16
N ARG A 411 -11.58 14.21 -14.15
CA ARG A 411 -10.64 15.32 -14.33
C ARG A 411 -9.44 14.92 -15.18
N ILE A 412 -8.91 13.72 -15.01
CA ILE A 412 -7.81 13.18 -15.80
C ILE A 412 -8.25 13.04 -17.26
N ILE A 413 -9.37 12.37 -17.56
CA ILE A 413 -9.77 12.21 -18.96
C ILE A 413 -9.99 13.57 -19.62
N PHE A 414 -10.76 14.46 -19.00
CA PHE A 414 -11.08 15.73 -19.65
C PHE A 414 -9.88 16.68 -19.71
N ASN A 415 -9.21 16.95 -18.58
CA ASN A 415 -8.20 18.01 -18.55
C ASN A 415 -6.81 17.54 -18.99
N LEU A 416 -6.47 16.26 -18.82
CA LEU A 416 -5.13 15.74 -19.09
C LEU A 416 -5.05 14.96 -20.40
N ILE A 417 -6.06 14.15 -20.72
CA ILE A 417 -6.05 13.31 -21.93
C ILE A 417 -6.64 14.06 -23.11
N LEU A 418 -7.84 14.63 -22.94
CA LEU A 418 -8.55 15.34 -24.01
C LEU A 418 -8.18 16.84 -24.08
N GLU A 419 -7.57 17.38 -23.02
CA GLU A 419 -7.29 18.81 -22.86
C GLU A 419 -8.52 19.71 -23.05
N LEU A 420 -9.70 19.21 -22.67
CA LEU A 420 -10.98 19.91 -22.76
C LEU A 420 -11.58 20.21 -21.39
N PRO A 421 -12.26 21.36 -21.23
CA PRO A 421 -13.02 21.67 -20.03
C PRO A 421 -14.25 20.73 -19.88
N PRO A 422 -14.37 19.94 -18.80
CA PRO A 422 -15.38 18.87 -18.68
C PRO A 422 -16.82 19.37 -18.78
N MET A 423 -17.11 20.56 -18.26
CA MET A 423 -18.46 21.09 -18.19
C MET A 423 -18.96 21.62 -19.54
N THR A 424 -18.06 22.03 -20.43
CA THR A 424 -18.41 22.69 -21.70
C THR A 424 -18.01 21.92 -22.95
N ALA A 425 -17.17 20.89 -22.82
CA ALA A 425 -16.76 20.02 -23.93
C ALA A 425 -17.99 19.45 -24.67
N SER A 426 -18.12 19.81 -25.95
CA SER A 426 -19.22 19.31 -26.78
C SER A 426 -18.90 17.90 -27.31
N PRO A 427 -19.93 17.06 -27.56
CA PRO A 427 -19.72 15.75 -28.18
C PRO A 427 -19.01 15.83 -29.54
N LYS A 428 -19.19 16.93 -30.27
CA LYS A 428 -18.55 17.17 -31.55
C LYS A 428 -17.04 17.36 -31.38
N GLU A 429 -16.61 18.22 -30.45
CA GLU A 429 -15.18 18.43 -30.15
C GLU A 429 -14.52 17.14 -29.66
N ILE A 430 -15.20 16.39 -28.78
CA ILE A 430 -14.73 15.10 -28.29
C ILE A 430 -14.55 14.11 -29.47
N ALA A 431 -15.53 14.03 -30.37
CA ALA A 431 -15.46 13.16 -31.53
C ALA A 431 -14.36 13.58 -32.52
N GLU A 432 -14.13 14.89 -32.70
CA GLU A 432 -13.05 15.41 -33.54
C GLU A 432 -11.67 15.04 -32.99
N ILE A 433 -11.46 15.20 -31.68
CA ILE A 433 -10.22 14.78 -31.00
C ILE A 433 -10.00 13.27 -31.12
N LEU A 434 -11.03 12.48 -30.83
CA LEU A 434 -10.95 11.01 -30.85
C LEU A 434 -10.94 10.40 -32.26
N ALA A 435 -11.22 11.17 -33.31
CA ALA A 435 -11.08 10.70 -34.69
C ALA A 435 -9.62 10.30 -34.96
N GLY A 436 -8.68 11.16 -34.56
CA GLY A 436 -7.23 10.94 -34.65
C GLY A 436 -6.74 10.57 -36.06
N ALA A 437 -5.48 10.14 -36.14
CA ALA A 437 -4.93 9.50 -37.34
C ALA A 437 -5.44 8.05 -37.45
N SER A 438 -5.48 7.48 -38.66
CA SER A 438 -5.79 6.06 -38.80
C SER A 438 -4.66 5.19 -38.24
N ASP A 439 -4.96 3.96 -37.81
CA ASP A 439 -3.93 3.05 -37.29
C ASP A 439 -2.82 2.80 -38.33
N GLU A 440 -3.20 2.77 -39.61
CA GLU A 440 -2.26 2.65 -40.74
C GLU A 440 -1.36 3.88 -40.88
N GLU A 441 -1.88 5.08 -40.60
CA GLU A 441 -1.09 6.32 -40.62
C GLU A 441 -0.13 6.38 -39.42
N LEU A 442 -0.57 5.95 -38.23
CA LEU A 442 0.29 5.85 -37.05
C LEU A 442 1.43 4.86 -37.27
N LEU A 443 1.12 3.68 -37.81
CA LEU A 443 2.13 2.69 -38.19
C LEU A 443 3.08 3.22 -39.27
N ARG A 444 2.55 3.91 -40.30
CA ARG A 444 3.40 4.55 -41.32
C ARG A 444 4.31 5.63 -40.73
N ASN A 445 3.85 6.40 -39.76
CA ASN A 445 4.66 7.43 -39.11
C ASN A 445 5.81 6.80 -38.32
N CYS A 446 5.55 5.70 -37.60
CA CYS A 446 6.60 4.88 -37.01
C CYS A 446 7.56 4.35 -38.08
N ASP A 447 7.02 3.85 -39.19
CA ASP A 447 7.80 3.26 -40.27
C ASP A 447 8.67 4.25 -41.05
N ASN A 448 8.32 5.53 -41.01
CA ASN A 448 9.07 6.62 -41.66
C ASN A 448 10.30 7.05 -40.86
N LEU A 449 10.46 6.59 -39.62
CA LEU A 449 11.61 6.92 -38.77
C LEU A 449 12.90 6.22 -39.22
N PHE A 450 12.80 5.12 -39.98
CA PHE A 450 13.95 4.37 -40.46
C PHE A 450 14.17 4.50 -41.96
N ALA A 451 15.45 4.43 -42.35
CA ALA A 451 15.87 4.58 -43.74
C ALA A 451 15.24 3.51 -44.65
N LYS A 452 15.16 3.81 -45.95
CA LYS A 452 14.57 2.89 -46.92
C LYS A 452 15.46 1.66 -47.07
N ARG A 453 14.85 0.47 -47.11
CA ARG A 453 15.51 -0.83 -47.30
C ARG A 453 16.58 -0.82 -48.41
N LYS A 454 16.21 -0.29 -49.58
CA LYS A 454 17.10 -0.20 -50.75
C LYS A 454 18.37 0.60 -50.46
N GLU A 455 18.28 1.65 -49.64
CA GLU A 455 19.42 2.47 -49.26
C GLU A 455 20.33 1.74 -48.27
N LEU A 456 19.74 0.99 -47.32
CA LEU A 456 20.45 0.19 -46.34
C LEU A 456 21.21 -0.98 -46.99
N LEU A 457 20.57 -1.72 -47.90
CA LEU A 457 21.22 -2.80 -48.64
C LEU A 457 22.34 -2.27 -49.55
N ALA A 458 22.08 -1.17 -50.27
CA ALA A 458 23.10 -0.53 -51.10
C ALA A 458 24.30 -0.05 -50.28
N TRP A 459 24.08 0.37 -49.03
CA TRP A 459 25.17 0.70 -48.11
C TRP A 459 25.97 -0.55 -47.72
N LEU A 460 25.31 -1.65 -47.34
CA LEU A 460 25.98 -2.91 -47.00
C LEU A 460 26.81 -3.47 -48.17
N GLU A 461 26.29 -3.41 -49.39
CA GLU A 461 27.00 -3.88 -50.59
C GLU A 461 28.25 -3.06 -50.89
N LYS A 462 28.12 -1.71 -50.88
CA LYS A 462 29.18 -0.79 -51.28
C LYS A 462 30.26 -0.60 -50.21
N ASP A 463 29.87 -0.63 -48.94
CA ASP A 463 30.82 -0.46 -47.85
C ASP A 463 31.63 -1.74 -47.65
N SER A 464 32.96 -1.60 -47.67
CA SER A 464 33.93 -2.69 -47.50
C SER A 464 34.57 -2.70 -46.11
N THR A 465 34.22 -1.74 -45.25
CA THR A 465 34.86 -1.55 -43.94
C THR A 465 34.22 -2.38 -42.82
N TRP A 466 33.03 -2.94 -43.04
CA TRP A 466 32.41 -3.91 -42.15
C TRP A 466 32.78 -5.35 -42.55
N SER A 467 32.76 -6.25 -41.56
CA SER A 467 33.02 -7.69 -41.73
C SER A 467 31.79 -8.54 -41.40
N PRO A 468 31.66 -9.75 -41.98
CA PRO A 468 30.53 -10.65 -41.69
C PRO A 468 30.33 -10.92 -40.19
N GLN A 469 31.42 -11.05 -39.43
CA GLN A 469 31.35 -11.21 -37.98
C GLN A 469 30.75 -9.98 -37.28
N GLN A 470 31.08 -8.76 -37.72
CA GLN A 470 30.46 -7.54 -37.16
C GLN A 470 28.97 -7.48 -37.49
N PHE A 471 28.56 -7.91 -38.69
CA PHE A 471 27.15 -7.99 -39.05
C PHE A 471 26.39 -8.98 -38.16
N ARG A 472 26.97 -10.17 -37.93
CA ARG A 472 26.41 -11.17 -37.00
C ARG A 472 26.28 -10.61 -35.58
N SER A 473 27.34 -9.98 -35.05
CA SER A 473 27.32 -9.37 -33.71
C SER A 473 26.30 -8.24 -33.60
N ALA A 474 26.11 -7.45 -34.65
CA ALA A 474 25.08 -6.42 -34.69
C ALA A 474 23.66 -7.03 -34.66
N LEU A 475 23.41 -8.09 -35.44
CA LEU A 475 22.15 -8.83 -35.38
C LEU A 475 21.87 -9.42 -34.00
N GLU A 476 22.89 -10.00 -33.36
CA GLU A 476 22.80 -10.55 -32.01
C GLU A 476 22.45 -9.45 -31.00
N SER A 477 23.09 -8.28 -31.10
CA SER A 477 22.74 -7.13 -30.27
C SER A 477 21.29 -6.67 -30.51
N VAL A 478 20.86 -6.50 -31.77
CA VAL A 478 19.47 -6.10 -32.09
C VAL A 478 18.47 -7.13 -31.56
N SER A 479 18.79 -8.42 -31.60
CA SER A 479 17.91 -9.48 -31.08
C SER A 479 17.79 -9.49 -29.56
N ALA A 480 18.79 -8.95 -28.86
CA ALA A 480 18.84 -8.86 -27.41
C ALA A 480 18.44 -7.48 -26.87
N SER A 481 18.20 -6.50 -27.74
CA SER A 481 17.76 -5.16 -27.36
C SER A 481 16.27 -5.12 -27.08
N ASP A 482 15.89 -4.46 -25.99
CA ASP A 482 14.53 -4.02 -25.75
C ASP A 482 14.34 -2.64 -26.38
N TYR A 483 13.44 -2.57 -27.35
CA TYR A 483 13.10 -1.33 -28.05
C TYR A 483 11.81 -0.75 -27.49
N GLU A 484 11.78 0.58 -27.34
CA GLU A 484 10.58 1.30 -26.95
C GLU A 484 9.51 1.13 -28.04
N VAL A 485 8.41 0.48 -27.67
CA VAL A 485 7.30 0.23 -28.60
C VAL A 485 6.50 1.52 -28.75
N CYS A 486 6.59 2.15 -29.92
CA CYS A 486 5.85 3.38 -30.20
C CYS A 486 4.34 3.16 -30.20
N ILE A 487 3.89 2.03 -30.77
CA ILE A 487 2.49 1.62 -30.86
C ILE A 487 2.42 0.10 -31.04
N ALA A 488 1.36 -0.54 -30.56
CA ALA A 488 1.20 -1.98 -30.72
C ALA A 488 1.18 -2.39 -32.21
N GLY A 489 1.88 -3.47 -32.53
CA GLY A 489 2.09 -3.95 -33.90
C GLY A 489 3.16 -3.20 -34.68
N CYS A 490 3.83 -2.19 -34.10
CA CYS A 490 4.88 -1.44 -34.79
C CYS A 490 6.13 -2.28 -35.07
N ALA A 491 7.02 -1.72 -35.89
CA ALA A 491 8.26 -2.37 -36.29
C ALA A 491 9.19 -2.70 -35.09
N HIS A 492 9.19 -1.86 -34.04
CA HIS A 492 10.01 -2.04 -32.85
C HIS A 492 9.63 -3.29 -32.05
N GLU A 493 8.33 -3.59 -31.94
CA GLU A 493 7.81 -4.75 -31.21
C GLU A 493 8.20 -6.07 -31.92
N GLY A 494 8.04 -6.12 -33.24
CA GLY A 494 8.40 -7.30 -34.04
C GLY A 494 9.91 -7.47 -34.28
N GLY A 495 10.68 -6.39 -34.12
CA GLY A 495 12.10 -6.30 -34.50
C GLY A 495 12.98 -7.40 -33.88
N PRO A 496 13.04 -7.54 -32.54
CA PRO A 496 13.88 -8.56 -31.88
C PRO A 496 13.58 -9.99 -32.33
N SER A 497 12.32 -10.33 -32.57
CA SER A 497 11.91 -11.64 -33.08
C SER A 497 12.38 -11.86 -34.52
N VAL A 498 12.27 -10.84 -35.38
CA VAL A 498 12.80 -10.89 -36.75
C VAL A 498 14.32 -11.03 -36.73
N ALA A 499 15.03 -10.23 -35.93
CA ALA A 499 16.48 -10.32 -35.76
C ALA A 499 16.92 -11.71 -35.27
N THR A 500 16.23 -12.29 -34.29
CA THR A 500 16.48 -13.65 -33.80
C THR A 500 16.34 -14.70 -34.91
N ARG A 501 15.30 -14.59 -35.74
CA ARG A 501 15.07 -15.52 -36.85
C ARG A 501 16.13 -15.35 -37.94
N THR A 502 16.51 -14.12 -38.25
CA THR A 502 17.59 -13.80 -39.20
C THR A 502 18.94 -14.29 -38.72
N LEU A 503 19.24 -14.16 -37.42
CA LEU A 503 20.46 -14.68 -36.81
C LEU A 503 20.52 -16.21 -36.90
N LYS A 504 19.41 -16.90 -36.60
CA LYS A 504 19.32 -18.36 -36.78
C LYS A 504 19.47 -18.79 -38.25
N PHE A 505 18.98 -17.99 -39.19
CA PHE A 505 19.23 -18.20 -40.61
C PHE A 505 20.72 -18.05 -40.91
N TYR A 506 21.36 -16.96 -40.51
CA TYR A 506 22.78 -16.71 -40.71
C TYR A 506 23.65 -17.85 -40.15
N ASP A 507 23.41 -18.28 -38.91
CA ASP A 507 24.21 -19.31 -38.23
C ASP A 507 24.03 -20.72 -38.81
N ARG A 508 22.92 -20.98 -39.50
CA ARG A 508 22.61 -22.31 -40.05
C ARG A 508 23.29 -22.58 -41.39
N PHE A 509 23.59 -21.54 -42.17
CA PHE A 509 24.17 -21.70 -43.50
C PHE A 509 25.68 -21.49 -43.45
N ILE A 510 26.45 -22.45 -43.97
CA ILE A 510 27.88 -22.32 -44.18
C ILE A 510 28.09 -22.08 -45.68
N PHE A 511 28.51 -20.86 -46.04
CA PHE A 511 28.93 -20.54 -47.41
C PHE A 511 30.45 -20.62 -47.50
N GLU A 512 30.97 -21.74 -48.01
CA GLU A 512 32.40 -21.92 -48.25
C GLU A 512 32.93 -20.81 -49.17
N GLY A 513 33.76 -19.91 -48.61
CA GLY A 513 34.50 -18.89 -49.36
C GLY A 513 33.79 -17.55 -49.57
N ASN A 514 32.57 -17.32 -49.06
CA ASN A 514 31.91 -16.02 -49.21
C ASN A 514 30.92 -15.66 -48.07
N GLU A 515 31.44 -15.49 -46.86
CA GLU A 515 30.65 -15.05 -45.68
C GLU A 515 29.97 -13.69 -45.88
N LYS A 516 30.55 -12.78 -46.69
CA LYS A 516 29.94 -11.48 -47.01
C LYS A 516 28.63 -11.66 -47.78
N LEU A 517 28.59 -12.60 -48.74
CA LEU A 517 27.37 -12.94 -49.45
C LEU A 517 26.30 -13.51 -48.50
N LEU A 518 26.68 -14.35 -47.54
CA LEU A 518 25.76 -14.86 -46.53
C LEU A 518 25.17 -13.73 -45.67
N ALA A 519 25.99 -12.76 -45.24
CA ALA A 519 25.52 -11.58 -44.51
C ALA A 519 24.52 -10.76 -45.34
N LEU A 520 24.80 -10.56 -46.63
CA LEU A 520 23.87 -9.87 -47.54
C LEU A 520 22.57 -10.65 -47.76
N LEU A 521 22.63 -11.99 -47.85
CA LEU A 521 21.43 -12.83 -47.93
C LEU A 521 20.61 -12.78 -46.65
N ALA A 522 21.25 -12.75 -45.48
CA ALA A 522 20.58 -12.59 -44.20
C ALA A 522 19.95 -11.20 -44.05
N ALA A 523 20.66 -10.15 -44.49
CA ALA A 523 20.09 -8.81 -44.61
C ALA A 523 18.87 -8.80 -45.55
N GLU A 524 18.94 -9.54 -46.65
CA GLU A 524 17.82 -9.65 -47.58
C GLU A 524 16.63 -10.41 -46.97
N ALA A 525 16.92 -11.48 -46.21
CA ALA A 525 15.92 -12.28 -45.54
C ALA A 525 15.14 -11.51 -44.46
N THR A 526 15.62 -10.35 -43.97
CA THR A 526 14.83 -9.54 -43.04
C THR A 526 13.52 -9.06 -43.65
N ASP A 527 13.41 -8.97 -44.98
CA ASP A 527 12.18 -8.56 -45.68
C ASP A 527 10.97 -9.44 -45.35
N ILE A 528 11.21 -10.71 -44.98
CA ILE A 528 10.15 -11.62 -44.52
C ILE A 528 9.42 -11.03 -43.30
N GLY A 529 10.14 -10.30 -42.44
CA GLY A 529 9.59 -9.59 -41.28
C GLY A 529 8.63 -8.45 -41.62
N ASN A 530 8.67 -7.94 -42.86
CA ASN A 530 7.76 -6.88 -43.35
C ASN A 530 6.39 -7.44 -43.80
N SER A 531 6.26 -8.76 -43.94
CA SER A 531 5.04 -9.44 -44.40
C SER A 531 4.12 -9.86 -43.25
N ASN A 532 3.94 -9.02 -42.23
CA ASN A 532 3.08 -9.32 -41.08
C ASN A 532 1.65 -8.77 -41.26
N SER A 533 0.72 -9.25 -40.43
CA SER A 533 -0.70 -8.85 -40.48
C SER A 533 -0.96 -7.38 -40.17
N TRP A 534 0.00 -6.71 -39.52
CA TRP A 534 -0.08 -5.30 -39.14
C TRP A 534 0.50 -4.38 -40.21
N GLY A 535 1.13 -4.93 -41.26
CA GLY A 535 1.80 -4.16 -42.30
C GLY A 535 3.03 -3.39 -41.81
N SER A 536 3.56 -3.71 -40.62
CA SER A 536 4.71 -3.00 -40.07
C SER A 536 6.02 -3.45 -40.71
N ARG A 537 6.96 -2.51 -40.86
CA ARG A 537 8.25 -2.75 -41.51
C ARG A 537 9.32 -3.24 -40.52
N ALA A 538 8.99 -4.25 -39.71
CA ALA A 538 9.88 -4.81 -38.69
C ALA A 538 11.23 -5.33 -39.26
N GLY A 539 11.20 -5.88 -40.48
CA GLY A 539 12.40 -6.31 -41.19
C GLY A 539 13.34 -5.17 -41.59
N ASP A 540 12.76 -4.04 -42.01
CA ASP A 540 13.52 -2.84 -42.37
C ASP A 540 14.07 -2.14 -41.14
N PHE A 541 13.31 -2.13 -40.04
CA PHE A 541 13.78 -1.65 -38.75
C PHE A 541 15.02 -2.42 -38.28
N VAL A 542 14.97 -3.77 -38.25
CA VAL A 542 16.13 -4.61 -37.90
C VAL A 542 17.33 -4.28 -38.78
N LEU A 543 17.11 -4.13 -40.09
CA LEU A 543 18.18 -3.80 -41.02
C LEU A 543 18.78 -2.41 -40.75
N ALA A 544 17.94 -1.42 -40.43
CA ALA A 544 18.37 -0.07 -40.10
C ALA A 544 19.24 -0.05 -38.84
N GLU A 545 18.80 -0.76 -37.78
CA GLU A 545 19.54 -0.87 -36.52
C GLU A 545 20.88 -1.59 -36.69
N VAL A 546 20.91 -2.70 -37.45
CA VAL A 546 22.16 -3.41 -37.77
C VAL A 546 23.14 -2.47 -38.48
N VAL A 547 22.68 -1.75 -39.51
CA VAL A 547 23.52 -0.79 -40.25
C VAL A 547 24.04 0.33 -39.34
N GLU A 548 23.21 0.86 -38.45
CA GLU A 548 23.63 1.91 -37.52
C GLU A 548 24.67 1.41 -36.51
N GLN A 549 24.53 0.19 -35.98
CA GLN A 549 25.54 -0.44 -35.14
C GLN A 549 26.88 -0.65 -35.87
N LEU A 550 26.84 -1.06 -37.14
CA LEU A 550 28.03 -1.19 -37.97
C LEU A 550 28.73 0.16 -38.14
N LYS A 551 27.98 1.23 -38.44
CA LYS A 551 28.52 2.60 -38.53
C LYS A 551 29.13 3.08 -37.22
N ARG A 552 28.50 2.79 -36.08
CA ARG A 552 29.05 3.13 -34.75
C ARG A 552 30.39 2.43 -34.50
N THR A 553 30.48 1.15 -34.87
CA THR A 553 31.72 0.36 -34.74
C THR A 553 32.83 0.87 -35.64
N GLN A 554 32.51 1.45 -36.80
CA GLN A 554 33.50 2.09 -37.66
C GLN A 554 34.02 3.41 -37.06
N ARG A 555 33.11 4.21 -36.45
CA ARG A 555 33.48 5.49 -35.81
C ARG A 555 34.31 5.32 -34.54
N SER A 556 34.21 4.19 -33.85
CA SER A 556 34.94 3.92 -32.61
C SER A 556 36.35 3.33 -32.83
N LYS A 557 36.74 3.03 -34.07
CA LYS A 557 38.12 2.65 -34.39
C LYS A 557 38.98 3.94 -34.46
N PRO A 558 39.97 4.11 -33.56
CA PRO A 558 40.83 5.29 -33.54
C PRO A 558 41.76 5.39 -34.74
#